data_AF-A0A8T5DDK0-F1
#
_entry.id   AF-A0A8T5DDK0-F1
#
_cell.length_a   1.000
_cell.length_b   1.000
_cell.length_c   1.000
_cell.angle_alpha   90.00
_cell.angle_beta   90.00
_cell.angle_gamma   90.00
#
_symmetry.space_group_name_H-M   'P 1'
#
loop_
_entity.id
_entity.type
_entity.pdbx_description
1 polymer ?
#
loop_
_entity_poly.entity_id
_entity_poly.type
_entity_poly.pdbx_seq_one_letter_code
_entity_poly.pdbx_strand_id
1 'polypeptide(L)'
;MQSISKYLALEGNIRVLAAQTFVSQIGLGMFYVIWQPYLLSTGITVSQLGLVQTMINISTAVGLIVWGQVSDKIGRKPGVIGSAICRTLAILVLIVSGHYYALMVFGFFIGFSAMFMIGNPARNALIAESVESSKTATALSTLITISQGISTLVAGAGGYIALKMGYMPIFYVTVAGDLIGSFLLWKYIEETHTPESNDTEQASLSQQIRDMLVPERTYLTLYISMLLQGFSYAVAYSLFYGALTDTYGFSTFQLGLLSTSFNLVWAVDSIPLGKLVDRIGHVNGMIMSFAMAFVSVMGFILFNRIEFFIIFNGFSAIDIGFWMPSYMSFVTGLVPQDKRSTVMGKLDAYGRLGAIPAPWLGGLLYENYGFDAPLYVQAVILVINAAIINSLRGRDSS
;
A
#
# COMPACT_ATOMS: atom_id res chain seq x y z
N MET A 1 22.48 -28.76 5.48
CA MET A 1 22.00 -27.36 5.58
C MET A 1 21.37 -27.00 4.24
N GLN A 2 20.07 -26.68 4.19
CA GLN A 2 19.47 -26.16 2.96
C GLN A 2 20.17 -24.84 2.61
N SER A 3 20.49 -24.62 1.33
CA SER A 3 21.00 -23.32 0.86
C SER A 3 20.04 -22.21 1.28
N ILE A 4 20.55 -21.07 1.73
CA ILE A 4 19.74 -19.88 2.10
C ILE A 4 18.76 -19.51 0.97
N SER A 5 19.16 -19.74 -0.29
CA SER A 5 18.29 -19.55 -1.46
C SER A 5 17.03 -20.41 -1.44
N LYS A 6 17.12 -21.68 -0.99
CA LYS A 6 15.98 -22.59 -0.88
C LYS A 6 15.07 -22.23 0.29
N TYR A 7 15.67 -21.80 1.40
CA TYR A 7 14.91 -21.35 2.57
C TYR A 7 14.07 -20.09 2.27
N LEU A 8 14.64 -19.14 1.51
CA LEU A 8 13.97 -17.89 1.13
C LEU A 8 13.13 -17.99 -0.16
N ALA A 9 13.03 -19.18 -0.76
CA ALA A 9 12.37 -19.42 -2.05
C ALA A 9 12.91 -18.57 -3.23
N LEU A 10 14.21 -18.21 -3.20
CA LEU A 10 14.89 -17.41 -4.23
C LEU A 10 15.34 -18.25 -5.44
N GLU A 11 14.42 -19.04 -5.99
CA GLU A 11 14.67 -19.88 -7.17
C GLU A 11 13.95 -19.30 -8.41
N GLY A 12 14.47 -19.56 -9.61
CA GLY A 12 13.89 -19.13 -10.88
C GLY A 12 13.53 -17.64 -10.94
N ASN A 13 12.28 -17.36 -11.31
CA ASN A 13 11.69 -16.03 -11.41
C ASN A 13 11.75 -15.23 -10.10
N ILE A 14 11.67 -15.88 -8.93
CA ILE A 14 11.67 -15.19 -7.64
C ILE A 14 12.99 -14.47 -7.39
N ARG A 15 14.11 -15.06 -7.83
CA ARG A 15 15.43 -14.40 -7.75
C ARG A 15 15.50 -13.14 -8.62
N VAL A 16 14.90 -13.20 -9.82
CA VAL A 16 14.86 -12.05 -10.73
C VAL A 16 13.99 -10.94 -10.15
N LEU A 17 12.82 -11.30 -9.62
CA LEU A 17 11.94 -10.37 -8.92
C LEU A 17 12.60 -9.77 -7.68
N ALA A 18 13.38 -10.54 -6.93
CA ALA A 18 14.14 -10.04 -5.78
C ALA A 18 15.21 -9.03 -6.21
N ALA A 19 15.97 -9.33 -7.27
CA ALA A 19 16.97 -8.42 -7.83
C ALA A 19 16.33 -7.13 -8.37
N GLN A 20 15.22 -7.24 -9.11
CA GLN A 20 14.48 -6.08 -9.58
C GLN A 20 13.93 -5.25 -8.42
N THR A 21 13.30 -5.90 -7.43
CA THR A 21 12.77 -5.24 -6.24
C THR A 21 13.91 -4.51 -5.52
N PHE A 22 15.09 -5.14 -5.38
CA PHE A 22 16.24 -4.52 -4.75
C PHE A 22 16.65 -3.21 -5.43
N VAL A 23 16.84 -3.25 -6.75
CA VAL A 23 17.31 -2.08 -7.52
C VAL A 23 16.26 -0.98 -7.56
N SER A 24 14.99 -1.32 -7.79
CA SER A 24 13.91 -0.32 -7.87
C SER A 24 13.62 0.33 -6.51
N GLN A 25 13.72 -0.42 -5.41
CA GLN A 25 13.40 0.09 -4.06
C GLN A 25 14.43 1.08 -3.51
N ILE A 26 15.65 1.10 -4.03
CA ILE A 26 16.63 2.14 -3.67
C ILE A 26 16.07 3.53 -4.03
N GLY A 27 15.58 3.70 -5.26
CA GLY A 27 14.96 4.95 -5.70
C GLY A 27 13.59 5.18 -5.06
N LEU A 28 12.71 4.18 -5.12
CA LEU A 28 11.33 4.33 -4.64
C LEU A 28 11.21 4.56 -3.13
N GLY A 29 12.07 3.93 -2.33
CA GLY A 29 12.11 4.16 -0.89
C GLY A 29 12.48 5.60 -0.55
N MET A 30 13.41 6.19 -1.29
CA MET A 30 13.74 7.62 -1.17
C MET A 30 12.59 8.50 -1.67
N PHE A 31 12.03 8.17 -2.84
CA PHE A 31 10.93 8.89 -3.46
C PHE A 31 9.69 8.98 -2.56
N TYR A 32 9.35 7.89 -1.86
CA TYR A 32 8.16 7.81 -1.01
C TYR A 32 8.08 8.92 0.04
N VAL A 33 9.22 9.31 0.62
CA VAL A 33 9.29 10.34 1.66
C VAL A 33 9.17 11.75 1.08
N ILE A 34 9.60 11.95 -0.17
CA ILE A 34 9.85 13.29 -0.72
C ILE A 34 8.82 13.75 -1.75
N TRP A 35 8.02 12.85 -2.32
CA TRP A 35 7.15 13.22 -3.43
C TRP A 35 6.05 14.22 -3.03
N GLN A 36 5.47 14.11 -1.83
CA GLN A 36 4.48 15.08 -1.34
C GLN A 36 5.10 16.46 -1.06
N PRO A 37 6.21 16.58 -0.29
CA PRO A 37 6.93 17.84 -0.14
C PRO A 37 7.35 18.47 -1.48
N TYR A 38 7.80 17.66 -2.44
CA TYR A 38 8.14 18.13 -3.78
C TYR A 38 6.93 18.74 -4.48
N LEU A 39 5.79 18.03 -4.51
CA LEU A 39 4.55 18.55 -5.11
C LEU A 39 4.16 19.90 -4.49
N LEU A 40 4.16 20.03 -3.16
CA LEU A 40 3.88 21.32 -2.51
C LEU A 40 4.89 22.41 -2.88
N SER A 41 6.17 22.06 -3.05
CA SER A 41 7.20 23.02 -3.49
C SER A 41 6.98 23.57 -4.91
N THR A 42 6.13 22.92 -5.72
CA THR A 42 5.71 23.45 -7.03
C THR A 42 4.65 24.55 -6.93
N GLY A 43 4.16 24.84 -5.73
CA GLY A 43 3.16 25.87 -5.45
C GLY A 43 1.71 25.37 -5.46
N ILE A 44 1.49 24.06 -5.52
CA ILE A 44 0.15 23.49 -5.38
C ILE A 44 -0.26 23.40 -3.91
N THR A 45 -1.56 23.48 -3.65
CA THR A 45 -2.11 23.39 -2.29
C THR A 45 -2.28 21.94 -1.82
N VAL A 46 -2.56 21.73 -0.54
CA VAL A 46 -2.78 20.39 0.02
C VAL A 46 -4.07 19.75 -0.52
N SER A 47 -5.12 20.51 -0.83
CA SER A 47 -6.31 19.95 -1.51
C SER A 47 -6.02 19.54 -2.95
N GLN A 48 -5.19 20.29 -3.67
CA GLN A 48 -4.71 19.90 -5.00
C GLN A 48 -3.84 18.64 -4.94
N LEU A 49 -2.98 18.50 -3.93
CA LEU A 49 -2.27 17.25 -3.65
C LEU A 49 -3.26 16.10 -3.36
N GLY A 50 -4.33 16.38 -2.62
CA GLY A 50 -5.46 15.46 -2.39
C GLY A 50 -6.13 14.98 -3.67
N LEU A 51 -6.32 15.86 -4.66
CA LEU A 51 -6.84 15.49 -5.98
C LEU A 51 -5.86 14.60 -6.76
N VAL A 52 -4.57 14.92 -6.74
CA VAL A 52 -3.54 14.06 -7.35
C VAL A 52 -3.56 12.67 -6.73
N GLN A 53 -3.59 12.58 -5.40
CA GLN A 53 -3.65 11.29 -4.68
C GLN A 53 -4.96 10.53 -4.93
N THR A 54 -6.08 11.24 -5.09
CA THR A 54 -7.36 10.63 -5.49
C THR A 54 -7.27 10.05 -6.90
N MET A 55 -6.62 10.76 -7.84
CA MET A 55 -6.34 10.24 -9.18
C MET A 55 -5.46 8.98 -9.12
N ILE A 56 -4.44 8.96 -8.25
CA ILE A 56 -3.62 7.75 -8.01
C ILE A 56 -4.52 6.59 -7.61
N ASN A 57 -5.42 6.78 -6.65
CA ASN A 57 -6.30 5.72 -6.15
C ASN A 57 -7.28 5.20 -7.22
N ILE A 58 -7.88 6.11 -8.01
CA ILE A 58 -8.77 5.75 -9.13
C ILE A 58 -7.98 4.96 -10.18
N SER A 59 -6.84 5.48 -10.61
CA SER A 59 -6.01 4.84 -11.63
C SER A 59 -5.44 3.50 -11.15
N THR A 60 -5.19 3.32 -9.86
CA THR A 60 -4.86 2.02 -9.27
C THR A 60 -6.03 1.05 -9.37
N ALA A 61 -7.25 1.45 -9.02
CA ALA A 61 -8.42 0.58 -9.16
C ALA A 61 -8.60 0.10 -10.61
N VAL A 62 -8.46 1.02 -11.58
CA VAL A 62 -8.50 0.68 -13.01
C VAL A 62 -7.32 -0.23 -13.40
N GLY A 63 -6.11 0.11 -12.96
CA GLY A 63 -4.89 -0.64 -13.27
C GLY A 63 -4.95 -2.08 -12.76
N LEU A 64 -5.53 -2.34 -11.59
CA LEU A 64 -5.72 -3.70 -11.08
C LEU A 64 -6.58 -4.56 -12.01
N ILE A 65 -7.66 -3.99 -12.55
CA ILE A 65 -8.54 -4.68 -13.50
C ILE A 65 -7.80 -4.91 -14.83
N VAL A 66 -7.18 -3.87 -15.38
CA VAL A 66 -6.50 -3.93 -16.67
C VAL A 66 -5.33 -4.92 -16.61
N TRP A 67 -4.47 -4.83 -15.61
CA TRP A 67 -3.32 -5.73 -15.48
C TRP A 67 -3.73 -7.17 -15.17
N GLY A 68 -4.84 -7.39 -14.45
CA GLY A 68 -5.43 -8.72 -14.29
C GLY A 68 -5.85 -9.31 -15.65
N GLN A 69 -6.62 -8.57 -16.44
CA GLN A 69 -7.05 -9.03 -17.76
C GLN A 69 -5.88 -9.22 -18.74
N VAL A 70 -4.89 -8.33 -18.74
CA VAL A 70 -3.67 -8.49 -19.54
C VAL A 70 -2.91 -9.76 -19.11
N SER A 71 -2.79 -9.97 -17.80
CA SER A 71 -2.16 -11.15 -17.21
C SER A 71 -2.83 -12.45 -17.66
N ASP A 72 -4.15 -12.46 -17.73
CA ASP A 72 -4.94 -13.65 -18.07
C ASP A 72 -5.03 -13.90 -19.59
N LYS A 73 -4.99 -12.84 -20.42
CA LYS A 73 -5.12 -12.95 -21.88
C LYS A 73 -3.79 -13.08 -22.61
N ILE A 74 -2.80 -12.27 -22.22
CA ILE A 74 -1.54 -12.10 -22.94
C ILE A 74 -0.41 -12.86 -22.24
N GLY A 75 -0.49 -12.97 -20.91
CA GLY A 75 0.51 -13.64 -20.07
C GLY A 75 0.98 -12.74 -18.94
N ARG A 76 1.67 -13.33 -17.96
CA ARG A 76 2.08 -12.64 -16.73
C ARG A 76 3.17 -11.60 -17.02
N LYS A 77 4.15 -11.94 -17.87
CA LYS A 77 5.32 -11.10 -18.14
C LYS A 77 4.96 -9.74 -18.79
N PRO A 78 4.10 -9.66 -19.82
CA PRO A 78 3.61 -8.39 -20.36
C PRO A 78 2.92 -7.51 -19.32
N GLY A 79 2.10 -8.08 -18.44
CA GLY A 79 1.41 -7.33 -17.38
C GLY A 79 2.39 -6.72 -16.37
N VAL A 80 3.40 -7.50 -15.94
CA VAL A 80 4.43 -7.02 -15.01
C VAL A 80 5.28 -5.91 -15.65
N ILE A 81 5.78 -6.12 -16.88
CA ILE A 81 6.62 -5.14 -17.58
C ILE A 81 5.83 -3.87 -17.92
N GLY A 82 4.60 -4.00 -18.41
CA GLY A 82 3.74 -2.86 -18.74
C GLY A 82 3.51 -1.95 -17.53
N SER A 83 3.24 -2.54 -16.36
CA SER A 83 3.08 -1.78 -15.12
C SER A 83 4.37 -1.07 -14.69
N ALA A 84 5.54 -1.69 -14.86
CA ALA A 84 6.84 -1.08 -14.56
C ALA A 84 7.17 0.09 -15.49
N ILE A 85 6.80 -0.01 -16.77
CA ILE A 85 6.93 1.09 -17.75
C ILE A 85 6.04 2.26 -17.35
N CYS A 86 4.78 2.02 -16.97
CA CYS A 86 3.88 3.08 -16.49
C CYS A 86 4.47 3.81 -15.27
N ARG A 87 5.11 3.09 -14.35
CA ARG A 87 5.80 3.72 -13.21
C ARG A 87 6.94 4.64 -13.65
N THR A 88 7.81 4.15 -14.53
CA THR A 88 8.92 4.95 -15.10
C THR A 88 8.39 6.22 -15.78
N LEU A 89 7.33 6.09 -16.59
CA LEU A 89 6.68 7.21 -17.27
C LEU A 89 6.12 8.23 -16.27
N ALA A 90 5.56 7.78 -15.15
CA ALA A 90 5.07 8.69 -14.12
C ALA A 90 6.21 9.58 -13.59
N ILE A 91 7.34 8.99 -13.20
CA ILE A 91 8.47 9.76 -12.66
C ILE A 91 9.08 10.68 -13.73
N LEU A 92 9.13 10.26 -14.99
CA LEU A 92 9.55 11.12 -16.09
C LEU A 92 8.63 12.32 -16.26
N VAL A 93 7.30 12.12 -16.25
CA VAL A 93 6.30 13.20 -16.28
C VAL A 93 6.51 14.16 -15.11
N LEU A 94 6.82 13.64 -13.92
CA LEU A 94 7.07 14.44 -12.72
C LEU A 94 8.36 15.29 -12.82
N ILE A 95 9.39 14.80 -13.51
CA ILE A 95 10.65 15.55 -13.73
C ILE A 95 10.41 16.73 -14.67
N VAL A 96 9.58 16.54 -15.71
CA VAL A 96 9.28 17.59 -16.70
C VAL A 96 8.04 18.42 -16.33
N SER A 97 7.40 18.16 -15.19
CA SER A 97 6.15 18.82 -14.83
C SER A 97 6.38 20.28 -14.44
N GLY A 98 5.83 21.20 -15.23
CA GLY A 98 5.79 22.65 -14.91
C GLY A 98 4.44 23.16 -14.43
N HIS A 99 3.36 22.37 -14.55
CA HIS A 99 1.98 22.80 -14.29
C HIS A 99 1.14 21.71 -13.64
N TYR A 100 0.08 22.11 -12.94
CA TYR A 100 -0.83 21.22 -12.19
C TYR A 100 -1.38 20.04 -13.01
N TYR A 101 -1.75 20.25 -14.27
CA TYR A 101 -2.27 19.17 -15.12
C TYR A 101 -1.24 18.06 -15.38
N ALA A 102 0.05 18.38 -15.43
CA ALA A 102 1.10 17.36 -15.55
C ALA A 102 1.18 16.49 -14.27
N LEU A 103 0.86 17.04 -13.10
CA LEU A 103 0.80 16.28 -11.84
C LEU A 103 -0.39 15.31 -11.82
N MET A 104 -1.51 15.66 -12.47
CA MET A 104 -2.62 14.71 -12.66
C MET A 104 -2.25 13.56 -13.60
N VAL A 105 -1.47 13.85 -14.66
CA VAL A 105 -0.92 12.81 -15.56
C VAL A 105 0.07 11.92 -14.82
N PHE A 106 0.94 12.50 -13.98
CA PHE A 106 1.79 11.74 -13.05
C PHE A 106 0.93 10.83 -12.15
N GLY A 107 -0.10 11.39 -11.50
CA GLY A 107 -1.02 10.65 -10.63
C GLY A 107 -1.69 9.49 -11.37
N PHE A 108 -2.10 9.70 -12.62
CA PHE A 108 -2.66 8.65 -13.45
C PHE A 108 -1.66 7.51 -13.68
N PHE A 109 -0.45 7.80 -14.17
CA PHE A 109 0.53 6.77 -14.50
C PHE A 109 1.06 6.03 -13.27
N ILE A 110 1.32 6.74 -12.17
CA ILE A 110 1.80 6.11 -10.93
C ILE A 110 0.70 5.22 -10.33
N GLY A 111 -0.55 5.66 -10.35
CA GLY A 111 -1.70 4.86 -9.94
C GLY A 111 -1.88 3.64 -10.84
N PHE A 112 -1.87 3.85 -12.16
CA PHE A 112 -2.08 2.81 -13.17
C PHE A 112 -1.00 1.73 -13.17
N SER A 113 0.19 2.00 -12.63
CA SER A 113 1.21 0.96 -12.34
C SER A 113 0.78 -0.08 -11.27
N ALA A 114 -0.45 0.03 -10.74
CA ALA A 114 -1.01 -0.77 -9.65
C ALA A 114 -0.23 -0.63 -8.34
N MET A 115 0.00 0.64 -7.93
CA MET A 115 0.78 1.11 -6.78
C MET A 115 2.04 0.30 -6.47
N PHE A 116 3.20 0.83 -6.86
CA PHE A 116 4.53 0.29 -6.53
C PHE A 116 4.74 -1.21 -6.89
N MET A 117 3.92 -1.76 -7.80
CA MET A 117 3.89 -3.16 -8.23
C MET A 117 3.50 -4.21 -7.16
N ILE A 118 3.46 -3.87 -5.87
CA ILE A 118 3.12 -4.84 -4.80
C ILE A 118 1.66 -5.30 -4.92
N GLY A 119 0.77 -4.41 -5.37
CA GLY A 119 -0.63 -4.72 -5.63
C GLY A 119 -0.91 -5.34 -7.00
N ASN A 120 0.09 -5.49 -7.88
CA ASN A 120 -0.14 -5.89 -9.27
C ASN A 120 -0.55 -7.38 -9.36
N PRO A 121 -1.75 -7.70 -9.91
CA PRO A 121 -2.23 -9.08 -10.00
C PRO A 121 -1.33 -9.97 -10.86
N ALA A 122 -0.77 -9.43 -11.95
CA ALA A 122 0.14 -10.17 -12.82
C ALA A 122 1.41 -10.59 -12.08
N ARG A 123 1.97 -9.69 -11.24
CA ARG A 123 3.14 -10.00 -10.41
C ARG A 123 2.83 -11.05 -9.35
N ASN A 124 1.68 -10.95 -8.69
CA ASN A 124 1.30 -11.89 -7.65
C ASN A 124 1.01 -13.29 -8.23
N ALA A 125 0.36 -13.37 -9.39
CA ALA A 125 0.16 -14.62 -10.12
C ALA A 125 1.48 -15.24 -10.58
N LEU A 126 2.39 -14.44 -11.19
CA LEU A 126 3.72 -14.88 -11.57
C LEU A 126 4.49 -15.50 -10.39
N ILE A 127 4.45 -14.86 -9.22
CA ILE A 127 5.10 -15.37 -8.00
C ILE A 127 4.49 -16.70 -7.59
N ALA A 128 3.15 -16.79 -7.56
CA ALA A 128 2.45 -17.99 -7.15
C ALA A 128 2.71 -19.19 -8.09
N GLU A 129 2.78 -18.94 -9.40
CA GLU A 129 3.05 -19.95 -10.43
C GLU A 129 4.54 -20.35 -10.51
N SER A 130 5.46 -19.51 -10.01
CA SER A 130 6.91 -19.77 -10.07
C SER A 130 7.45 -20.63 -8.93
N VAL A 131 6.62 -20.96 -7.93
CA VAL A 131 7.03 -21.75 -6.76
C VAL A 131 5.99 -22.82 -6.43
N GLU A 132 6.40 -23.85 -5.70
CA GLU A 132 5.47 -24.82 -5.11
C GLU A 132 4.44 -24.10 -4.22
N SER A 133 3.19 -24.56 -4.23
CA SER A 133 2.08 -23.91 -3.50
C SER A 133 2.33 -23.76 -1.99
N SER A 134 3.16 -24.62 -1.39
CA SER A 134 3.57 -24.53 0.03
C SER A 134 4.56 -23.39 0.31
N LYS A 135 5.24 -22.86 -0.73
CA LYS A 135 6.28 -21.83 -0.62
C LYS A 135 5.82 -20.46 -1.14
N THR A 136 4.62 -20.32 -1.70
CA THR A 136 4.09 -19.04 -2.21
C THR A 136 4.09 -17.94 -1.15
N ALA A 137 3.61 -18.23 0.06
CA ALA A 137 3.62 -17.27 1.17
C ALA A 137 5.05 -16.86 1.57
N THR A 138 6.00 -17.80 1.52
CA THR A 138 7.42 -17.53 1.80
C THR A 138 8.01 -16.62 0.73
N ALA A 139 7.77 -16.90 -0.56
CA ALA A 139 8.26 -16.07 -1.66
C ALA A 139 7.70 -14.63 -1.60
N LEU A 140 6.40 -14.47 -1.35
CA LEU A 140 5.78 -13.16 -1.16
C LEU A 140 6.39 -12.41 0.02
N SER A 141 6.52 -13.09 1.18
CA SER A 141 7.09 -12.49 2.40
C SER A 141 8.56 -12.11 2.22
N THR A 142 9.36 -12.93 1.54
CA THR A 142 10.75 -12.63 1.20
C THR A 142 10.84 -11.35 0.36
N LEU A 143 10.03 -11.23 -0.71
CA LEU A 143 10.03 -10.06 -1.58
C LEU A 143 9.58 -8.79 -0.84
N ILE A 144 8.57 -8.90 0.03
CA ILE A 144 8.12 -7.79 0.89
C ILE A 144 9.24 -7.37 1.86
N THR A 145 9.90 -8.34 2.50
CA THR A 145 10.99 -8.08 3.46
C THR A 145 12.16 -7.38 2.80
N ILE A 146 12.57 -7.83 1.60
CA ILE A 146 13.61 -7.16 0.81
C ILE A 146 13.18 -5.72 0.49
N SER A 147 11.94 -5.55 0.03
CA SER A 147 11.39 -4.24 -0.35
C SER A 147 11.40 -3.25 0.81
N GLN A 148 10.90 -3.67 1.97
CA GLN A 148 10.77 -2.83 3.16
C GLN A 148 12.11 -2.61 3.85
N GLY A 149 12.97 -3.63 3.90
CA GLY A 149 14.32 -3.49 4.45
C GLY A 149 15.13 -2.43 3.71
N ILE A 150 15.08 -2.43 2.37
CA ILE A 150 15.74 -1.39 1.56
C ILE A 150 15.08 -0.04 1.79
N SER A 151 13.75 0.04 1.71
CA SER A 151 13.00 1.28 1.93
C SER A 151 13.37 1.93 3.27
N THR A 152 13.45 1.14 4.34
CA THR A 152 13.83 1.61 5.69
C THR A 152 15.22 2.24 5.72
N LEU A 153 16.19 1.61 5.05
CA LEU A 153 17.57 2.06 5.00
C LEU A 153 17.73 3.33 4.16
N VAL A 154 17.01 3.42 3.03
CA VAL A 154 17.16 4.53 2.09
C VAL A 154 16.23 5.71 2.38
N ALA A 155 15.13 5.53 3.12
CA ALA A 155 14.18 6.61 3.43
C ALA A 155 14.84 7.82 4.12
N GLY A 156 15.61 7.58 5.19
CA GLY A 156 16.38 8.62 5.87
C GLY A 156 17.47 9.24 4.99
N ALA A 157 18.17 8.41 4.19
CA ALA A 157 19.19 8.87 3.25
C ALA A 157 18.58 9.76 2.15
N GLY A 158 17.44 9.36 1.58
CA GLY A 158 16.68 10.14 0.60
C GLY A 158 16.20 11.46 1.18
N GLY A 159 15.67 11.43 2.40
CA GLY A 159 15.32 12.66 3.13
C GLY A 159 16.51 13.62 3.29
N TYR A 160 17.69 13.09 3.64
CA TYR A 160 18.92 13.87 3.76
C TYR A 160 19.44 14.41 2.42
N ILE A 161 19.44 13.59 1.37
CA ILE A 161 19.83 13.99 0.01
C ILE A 161 18.91 15.11 -0.49
N ALA A 162 17.60 14.97 -0.31
CA ALA A 162 16.63 16.01 -0.69
C ALA A 162 16.91 17.33 0.02
N LEU A 163 17.24 17.30 1.31
CA LEU A 163 17.53 18.48 2.10
C LEU A 163 18.79 19.23 1.63
N LYS A 164 19.82 18.50 1.17
CA LYS A 164 21.12 19.09 0.78
C LYS A 164 21.27 19.38 -0.71
N MET A 165 20.67 18.56 -1.55
CA MET A 165 20.88 18.57 -3.01
C MET A 165 19.58 18.82 -3.79
N GLY A 166 18.44 18.97 -3.11
CA GLY A 166 17.13 19.07 -3.73
C GLY A 166 16.56 17.71 -4.17
N TYR A 167 15.38 17.74 -4.77
CA TYR A 167 14.59 16.53 -5.10
C TYR A 167 15.08 15.78 -6.34
N MET A 168 15.69 16.48 -7.31
CA MET A 168 16.03 15.93 -8.64
C MET A 168 16.96 14.70 -8.61
N PRO A 169 18.03 14.64 -7.78
CA PRO A 169 18.88 13.45 -7.70
C PRO A 169 18.09 12.17 -7.37
N ILE A 170 17.06 12.28 -6.52
CA ILE A 170 16.23 11.14 -6.11
C ILE A 170 15.36 10.67 -7.28
N PHE A 171 14.82 11.60 -8.07
CA PHE A 171 14.06 11.24 -9.27
C PHE A 171 14.92 10.54 -10.31
N TYR A 172 16.14 11.02 -10.54
CA TYR A 172 17.08 10.36 -11.46
C TYR A 172 17.48 8.96 -10.99
N VAL A 173 17.77 8.78 -9.69
CA VAL A 173 18.05 7.45 -9.13
C VAL A 173 16.83 6.53 -9.25
N THR A 174 15.62 7.06 -9.07
CA THR A 174 14.37 6.30 -9.23
C THR A 174 14.17 5.85 -10.67
N VAL A 175 14.32 6.74 -11.65
CA VAL A 175 14.23 6.40 -13.07
C VAL A 175 15.30 5.39 -13.47
N ALA A 176 16.56 5.59 -13.06
CA ALA A 176 17.63 4.66 -13.35
C ALA A 176 17.35 3.27 -12.76
N GLY A 177 16.91 3.21 -11.49
CA GLY A 177 16.56 1.95 -10.82
C GLY A 177 15.36 1.24 -11.46
N ASP A 178 14.37 2.00 -11.93
CA ASP A 178 13.21 1.45 -12.63
C ASP A 178 13.54 0.97 -14.04
N LEU A 179 14.41 1.66 -14.77
CA LEU A 179 14.89 1.22 -16.09
C LEU A 179 15.73 -0.06 -15.98
N ILE A 180 16.66 -0.11 -15.02
CA ILE A 180 17.45 -1.31 -14.75
C ILE A 180 16.52 -2.46 -14.31
N GLY A 181 15.59 -2.19 -13.38
CA GLY A 181 14.59 -3.16 -12.94
C GLY A 181 13.75 -3.69 -14.10
N SER A 182 13.22 -2.81 -14.95
CA SER A 182 12.44 -3.18 -16.12
C SER A 182 13.24 -4.01 -17.13
N PHE A 183 14.52 -3.69 -17.32
CA PHE A 183 15.42 -4.48 -18.15
C PHE A 183 15.65 -5.89 -17.57
N LEU A 184 15.84 -6.00 -16.24
CA LEU A 184 15.96 -7.30 -15.58
C LEU A 184 14.72 -8.17 -15.77
N LEU A 185 13.52 -7.59 -15.62
CA LEU A 185 12.26 -8.30 -15.85
C LEU A 185 12.14 -8.72 -17.32
N TRP A 186 12.40 -7.81 -18.26
CA TRP A 186 12.32 -8.11 -19.69
C TRP A 186 13.25 -9.24 -20.11
N LYS A 187 14.50 -9.24 -19.63
CA LYS A 187 15.52 -10.20 -20.05
C LYS A 187 15.45 -11.54 -19.33
N TYR A 188 15.19 -11.54 -18.02
CA TYR A 188 15.39 -12.72 -17.17
C TYR A 188 14.11 -13.33 -16.59
N ILE A 189 12.96 -12.65 -16.63
CA ILE A 189 11.69 -13.33 -16.30
C ILE A 189 11.29 -14.25 -17.44
N GLU A 190 10.98 -15.48 -17.06
CA GLU A 190 10.36 -16.49 -17.89
C GLU A 190 8.84 -16.41 -17.72
N GLU A 191 8.12 -16.52 -18.84
CA GLU A 191 6.66 -16.52 -18.83
C GLU A 191 6.15 -17.81 -18.20
N THR A 192 5.26 -17.69 -17.22
CA THR A 192 4.65 -18.83 -16.50
C THR A 192 3.25 -19.14 -17.00
N HIS A 193 2.62 -18.20 -17.70
CA HIS A 193 1.28 -18.41 -18.23
C HIS A 193 1.30 -19.45 -19.35
N THR A 194 0.81 -20.65 -19.05
CA THR A 194 0.38 -21.61 -20.07
C THR A 194 -1.04 -21.25 -20.49
N PRO A 195 -1.31 -20.90 -21.76
CA PRO A 195 -2.68 -20.65 -22.20
C PRO A 195 -3.48 -21.95 -22.09
N GLU A 196 -4.28 -22.07 -21.03
CA GLU A 196 -5.35 -23.06 -21.03
C GLU A 196 -6.42 -22.59 -22.01
N SER A 197 -6.72 -23.45 -22.99
CA SER A 197 -7.85 -23.29 -23.91
C SER A 197 -9.16 -23.49 -23.14
N ASN A 198 -9.52 -22.55 -22.28
CA ASN A 198 -10.85 -22.50 -21.71
C ASN A 198 -11.62 -21.39 -22.41
N ASP A 199 -12.43 -21.82 -23.38
CA ASP A 199 -13.64 -21.16 -23.90
C ASP A 199 -14.69 -20.96 -22.78
N THR A 200 -14.27 -20.58 -21.57
CA THR A 200 -15.18 -20.03 -20.57
C THR A 200 -15.50 -18.61 -21.00
N GLU A 201 -16.78 -18.34 -21.31
CA GLU A 201 -17.34 -17.01 -21.48
C GLU A 201 -16.75 -16.10 -20.39
N GLN A 202 -15.74 -15.29 -20.74
CA GLN A 202 -15.20 -14.32 -19.82
C GLN A 202 -16.34 -13.38 -19.46
N ALA A 203 -16.77 -13.41 -18.19
CA ALA A 203 -17.81 -12.53 -17.70
C ALA A 203 -17.52 -11.11 -18.17
N SER A 204 -18.54 -10.44 -18.71
CA SER A 204 -18.41 -9.06 -19.19
C SER A 204 -17.78 -8.21 -18.09
N LEU A 205 -16.93 -7.24 -18.45
CA LEU A 205 -16.34 -6.30 -17.49
C LEU A 205 -17.41 -5.69 -16.56
N SER A 206 -18.61 -5.44 -17.09
CA SER A 206 -19.76 -4.96 -16.33
C SER A 206 -20.26 -5.94 -15.27
N GLN A 207 -20.27 -7.24 -15.57
CA GLN A 207 -20.63 -8.31 -14.63
C GLN A 207 -19.55 -8.45 -13.55
N GLN A 208 -18.27 -8.44 -13.92
CA GLN A 208 -17.17 -8.50 -12.95
C GLN A 208 -17.23 -7.35 -11.94
N ILE A 209 -17.43 -6.11 -12.42
CA ILE A 209 -17.58 -4.94 -11.55
C ILE A 209 -18.83 -5.07 -10.66
N ARG A 210 -19.97 -5.50 -11.23
CA ARG A 210 -21.21 -5.69 -10.47
C ARG A 210 -21.03 -6.73 -9.37
N ASP A 211 -20.41 -7.86 -9.69
CA ASP A 211 -20.22 -8.96 -8.75
C ASP A 211 -19.27 -8.56 -7.62
N MET A 212 -18.24 -7.75 -7.90
CA MET A 212 -17.35 -7.19 -6.88
C MET A 212 -18.08 -6.18 -5.96
N LEU A 213 -19.01 -5.40 -6.49
CA LEU A 213 -19.72 -4.36 -5.74
C LEU A 213 -20.90 -4.88 -4.93
N VAL A 214 -21.53 -5.99 -5.32
CA VAL A 214 -22.68 -6.53 -4.61
C VAL A 214 -22.22 -7.34 -3.37
N PRO A 215 -22.56 -6.88 -2.15
CA PRO A 215 -22.13 -7.54 -0.92
C PRO A 215 -23.07 -8.69 -0.53
N GLU A 216 -22.50 -9.78 -0.07
CA GLU A 216 -23.22 -10.86 0.61
C GLU A 216 -23.75 -10.36 1.96
N ARG A 217 -25.05 -10.56 2.21
CA ARG A 217 -25.72 -10.14 3.45
C ARG A 217 -25.04 -10.67 4.72
N THR A 218 -24.46 -11.87 4.65
CA THR A 218 -23.75 -12.51 5.76
C THR A 218 -22.54 -11.72 6.26
N TYR A 219 -21.80 -11.09 5.33
CA TYR A 219 -20.54 -10.39 5.61
C TYR A 219 -20.68 -8.87 5.57
N LEU A 220 -21.91 -8.35 5.55
CA LEU A 220 -22.19 -6.91 5.42
C LEU A 220 -21.46 -6.06 6.46
N THR A 221 -21.39 -6.51 7.70
CA THR A 221 -20.65 -5.82 8.78
C THR A 221 -19.17 -5.68 8.46
N LEU A 222 -18.55 -6.69 7.87
CA LEU A 222 -17.14 -6.65 7.45
C LEU A 222 -16.95 -5.72 6.25
N TYR A 223 -17.85 -5.76 5.26
CA TYR A 223 -17.79 -4.84 4.11
C TYR A 223 -17.88 -3.37 4.55
N ILE A 224 -18.81 -3.05 5.47
CA ILE A 224 -18.93 -1.70 6.05
C ILE A 224 -17.65 -1.34 6.80
N SER A 225 -17.11 -2.25 7.61
CA SER A 225 -15.89 -1.99 8.37
C SER A 225 -14.68 -1.74 7.46
N MET A 226 -14.51 -2.52 6.39
CA MET A 226 -13.44 -2.30 5.41
C MET A 226 -13.58 -0.96 4.71
N LEU A 227 -14.79 -0.59 4.27
CA LEU A 227 -15.04 0.71 3.63
C LEU A 227 -14.69 1.87 4.56
N LEU A 228 -15.17 1.81 5.81
CA LEU A 228 -14.87 2.83 6.81
C LEU A 228 -13.36 2.88 7.12
N GLN A 229 -12.70 1.72 7.23
CA GLN A 229 -11.27 1.67 7.47
C GLN A 229 -10.48 2.30 6.30
N GLY A 230 -10.79 1.90 5.06
CA GLY A 230 -10.15 2.46 3.88
C GLY A 230 -10.27 3.98 3.80
N PHE A 231 -11.46 4.52 4.08
CA PHE A 231 -11.68 5.96 4.19
C PHE A 231 -10.88 6.58 5.36
N SER A 232 -10.95 5.97 6.54
CA SER A 232 -10.35 6.46 7.78
C SER A 232 -8.82 6.58 7.71
N TYR A 233 -8.13 5.62 7.10
CA TYR A 233 -6.67 5.70 6.96
C TYR A 233 -6.29 6.62 5.80
N ALA A 234 -7.03 6.61 4.70
CA ALA A 234 -6.69 7.45 3.56
C ALA A 234 -6.94 8.95 3.83
N VAL A 235 -7.98 9.31 4.59
CA VAL A 235 -8.25 10.72 4.91
C VAL A 235 -7.13 11.35 5.74
N ALA A 236 -6.51 10.58 6.62
CA ALA A 236 -5.47 11.06 7.53
C ALA A 236 -4.04 10.83 7.02
N TYR A 237 -3.72 9.64 6.52
CA TYR A 237 -2.35 9.25 6.19
C TYR A 237 -1.96 9.54 4.74
N SER A 238 -2.91 9.62 3.80
CA SER A 238 -2.56 9.77 2.38
C SER A 238 -1.87 11.09 2.05
N LEU A 239 -2.09 12.14 2.83
CA LEU A 239 -1.46 13.47 2.66
C LEU A 239 -0.52 13.83 3.82
N PHE A 240 -0.21 12.88 4.69
CA PHE A 240 0.40 13.15 5.99
C PHE A 240 1.76 13.85 5.87
N TYR A 241 2.64 13.39 4.98
CA TYR A 241 3.97 14.00 4.83
C TYR A 241 3.89 15.39 4.21
N GLY A 242 2.99 15.61 3.25
CA GLY A 242 2.69 16.93 2.71
C GLY A 242 2.16 17.88 3.79
N ALA A 243 1.16 17.44 4.55
CA ALA A 243 0.55 18.23 5.63
C ALA A 243 1.56 18.57 6.75
N LEU A 244 2.47 17.66 7.09
CA LEU A 244 3.54 17.91 8.05
C LEU A 244 4.55 18.95 7.56
N THR A 245 4.91 18.91 6.27
CA THR A 245 5.78 19.93 5.67
C THR A 245 5.07 21.28 5.62
N ASP A 246 3.79 21.32 5.24
CA ASP A 246 3.04 22.56 5.09
C ASP A 246 2.72 23.24 6.44
N THR A 247 2.24 22.49 7.44
CA THR A 247 1.89 23.04 8.77
C THR A 247 3.12 23.32 9.64
N TYR A 248 4.04 22.35 9.75
CA TYR A 248 5.13 22.39 10.73
C TYR A 248 6.50 22.69 10.12
N GLY A 249 6.61 22.80 8.79
CA GLY A 249 7.89 23.03 8.13
C GLY A 249 8.86 21.86 8.29
N PHE A 250 8.37 20.65 8.55
CA PHE A 250 9.24 19.49 8.74
C PHE A 250 10.06 19.22 7.48
N SER A 251 11.37 19.11 7.69
CA SER A 251 12.34 18.81 6.63
C SER A 251 12.15 17.39 6.10
N THR A 252 12.57 17.17 4.86
CA THR A 252 12.56 15.85 4.23
C THR A 252 13.36 14.81 5.02
N PHE A 253 14.43 15.22 5.73
CA PHE A 253 15.18 14.33 6.62
C PHE A 253 14.34 13.86 7.81
N GLN A 254 13.60 14.78 8.44
CA GLN A 254 12.69 14.45 9.54
C GLN A 254 11.59 13.49 9.10
N LEU A 255 10.97 13.72 7.93
CA LEU A 255 10.00 12.78 7.35
C LEU A 255 10.62 11.41 7.04
N GLY A 256 11.90 11.39 6.64
CA GLY A 256 12.66 10.16 6.47
C GLY A 256 12.82 9.38 7.77
N LEU A 257 13.09 10.08 8.88
CA LEU A 257 13.17 9.47 10.21
C LEU A 257 11.83 8.91 10.69
N LEU A 258 10.70 9.58 10.38
CA LEU A 258 9.36 9.03 10.66
C LEU A 258 9.18 7.69 9.94
N SER A 259 9.42 7.67 8.63
CA SER A 259 9.33 6.46 7.81
C SER A 259 10.22 5.33 8.35
N THR A 260 11.46 5.64 8.72
CA THR A 260 12.39 4.66 9.30
C THR A 260 11.89 4.14 10.65
N SER A 261 11.35 5.01 11.52
CA SER A 261 10.77 4.63 12.81
C SER A 261 9.64 3.62 12.65
N PHE A 262 8.66 3.93 11.79
CA PHE A 262 7.54 3.04 11.49
C PHE A 262 8.02 1.66 11.02
N ASN A 263 8.92 1.62 10.04
CA ASN A 263 9.36 0.34 9.48
C ASN A 263 10.18 -0.49 10.48
N LEU A 264 11.00 0.15 11.32
CA LEU A 264 11.77 -0.55 12.37
C LEU A 264 10.85 -1.16 13.42
N VAL A 265 9.85 -0.42 13.89
CA VAL A 265 8.86 -0.95 14.85
C VAL A 265 8.10 -2.11 14.21
N TRP A 266 7.62 -1.94 12.98
CA TRP A 266 6.89 -2.99 12.26
C TRP A 266 7.71 -4.28 12.06
N ALA A 267 9.00 -4.15 11.76
CA ALA A 267 9.89 -5.28 11.59
C ALA A 267 10.07 -6.07 12.90
N VAL A 268 10.10 -5.38 14.05
CA VAL A 268 10.30 -6.00 15.36
C VAL A 268 8.98 -6.57 15.92
N ASP A 269 7.86 -5.88 15.71
CA ASP A 269 6.59 -6.21 16.36
C ASP A 269 5.74 -7.26 15.62
N SER A 270 5.94 -7.43 14.31
CA SER A 270 5.09 -8.28 13.47
C SER A 270 5.03 -9.75 13.94
N ILE A 271 6.13 -10.31 14.44
CA ILE A 271 6.17 -11.70 14.94
C ILE A 271 5.60 -11.81 16.37
N PRO A 272 6.04 -11.00 17.36
CA PRO A 272 5.47 -11.05 18.70
C PRO A 272 3.96 -10.77 18.74
N LEU A 273 3.48 -9.78 17.98
CA LEU A 273 2.07 -9.40 17.95
C LEU A 273 1.20 -10.47 17.28
N GLY A 274 1.70 -11.14 16.23
CA GLY A 274 1.02 -12.30 15.65
C GLY A 274 0.77 -13.41 16.69
N LYS A 275 1.81 -13.77 17.46
CA LYS A 275 1.67 -14.77 18.55
C LYS A 275 0.75 -14.30 19.68
N LEU A 276 0.67 -12.99 19.92
CA LEU A 276 -0.22 -12.43 20.92
C LEU A 276 -1.68 -12.51 20.46
N VAL A 277 -1.95 -12.21 19.19
CA VAL A 277 -3.27 -12.35 18.56
C VAL A 277 -3.79 -13.78 18.69
N ASP A 278 -2.95 -14.79 18.45
CA ASP A 278 -3.30 -16.20 18.63
C ASP A 278 -3.77 -16.53 20.06
N ARG A 279 -3.34 -15.76 21.06
CA ARG A 279 -3.71 -15.96 22.48
C ARG A 279 -4.93 -15.15 22.90
N ILE A 280 -5.06 -13.92 22.40
CA ILE A 280 -6.14 -13.00 22.83
C ILE A 280 -7.41 -13.12 21.99
N GLY A 281 -7.35 -13.81 20.84
CA GLY A 281 -8.46 -13.99 19.92
C GLY A 281 -8.54 -12.88 18.86
N HIS A 282 -9.17 -13.21 17.73
CA HIS A 282 -9.10 -12.40 16.51
C HIS A 282 -9.84 -11.07 16.64
N VAL A 283 -11.05 -11.07 17.24
CA VAL A 283 -11.82 -9.84 17.44
C VAL A 283 -11.11 -8.89 18.41
N ASN A 284 -10.49 -9.41 19.48
CA ASN A 284 -9.72 -8.58 20.41
C ASN A 284 -8.47 -8.00 19.75
N GLY A 285 -7.80 -8.78 18.90
CA GLY A 285 -6.67 -8.28 18.11
C GLY A 285 -7.06 -7.11 17.19
N MET A 286 -8.18 -7.20 16.47
CA MET A 286 -8.69 -6.07 15.65
C MET A 286 -9.04 -4.84 16.50
N ILE A 287 -9.66 -5.02 17.68
CA ILE A 287 -9.96 -3.90 18.58
C ILE A 287 -8.67 -3.25 19.10
N MET A 288 -7.65 -4.05 19.41
CA MET A 288 -6.35 -3.55 19.87
C MET A 288 -5.63 -2.75 18.77
N SER A 289 -5.76 -3.16 17.52
CA SER A 289 -5.30 -2.39 16.35
C SER A 289 -5.93 -1.01 16.33
N PHE A 290 -7.27 -0.91 16.41
CA PHE A 290 -7.94 0.40 16.44
C PHE A 290 -7.58 1.25 17.67
N ALA A 291 -7.35 0.63 18.82
CA ALA A 291 -6.89 1.33 20.01
C ALA A 291 -5.49 1.94 19.80
N MET A 292 -4.56 1.17 19.20
CA MET A 292 -3.23 1.66 18.89
C MET A 292 -3.25 2.76 17.82
N ALA A 293 -4.07 2.60 16.78
CA ALA A 293 -4.30 3.64 15.77
C ALA A 293 -4.83 4.93 16.42
N PHE A 294 -5.78 4.82 17.37
CA PHE A 294 -6.32 5.96 18.09
C PHE A 294 -5.24 6.66 18.94
N VAL A 295 -4.39 5.90 19.64
CA VAL A 295 -3.25 6.45 20.39
C VAL A 295 -2.30 7.22 19.47
N SER A 296 -1.96 6.68 18.30
CA SER A 296 -1.13 7.36 17.31
C SER A 296 -1.74 8.68 16.84
N VAL A 297 -3.03 8.67 16.50
CA VAL A 297 -3.75 9.85 16.02
C VAL A 297 -3.86 10.92 17.10
N MET A 298 -4.20 10.54 18.33
CA MET A 298 -4.22 11.49 19.45
C MET A 298 -2.83 12.07 19.71
N GLY A 299 -1.78 11.25 19.57
CA GLY A 299 -0.41 11.73 19.65
C GLY A 299 -0.07 12.81 18.62
N PHE A 300 -0.52 12.65 17.37
CA PHE A 300 -0.31 13.66 16.33
C PHE A 300 -1.10 14.96 16.55
N ILE A 301 -2.26 14.88 17.19
CA ILE A 301 -3.10 16.06 17.52
C ILE A 301 -2.54 16.81 18.73
N LEU A 302 -2.08 16.09 19.75
CA LEU A 302 -1.68 16.68 21.03
C LEU A 302 -0.27 17.28 21.04
N PHE A 303 0.61 16.84 20.13
CA PHE A 303 2.01 17.19 20.15
C PHE A 303 2.48 17.78 18.82
N ASN A 304 3.16 18.93 18.91
CA ASN A 304 3.63 19.69 17.74
C ASN A 304 5.15 19.55 17.51
N ARG A 305 5.82 18.60 18.19
CA ARG A 305 7.26 18.39 18.04
C ARG A 305 7.57 17.09 17.33
N ILE A 306 8.61 17.13 16.50
CA ILE A 306 9.03 16.01 15.65
C ILE A 306 9.30 14.72 16.44
N GLU A 307 9.81 14.81 17.67
CA GLU A 307 10.13 13.63 18.48
C GLU A 307 8.87 12.81 18.79
N PHE A 308 7.75 13.49 19.06
CA PHE A 308 6.47 12.83 19.29
C PHE A 308 5.91 12.23 18.00
N PHE A 309 6.01 12.94 16.87
CA PHE A 309 5.61 12.37 15.58
C PHE A 309 6.39 11.09 15.26
N ILE A 310 7.70 11.03 15.51
CA ILE A 310 8.52 9.82 15.32
C ILE A 310 8.02 8.67 16.21
N ILE A 311 7.71 8.94 17.48
CA ILE A 311 7.24 7.94 18.45
C ILE A 311 5.85 7.42 18.06
N PHE A 312 4.89 8.31 17.80
CA PHE A 312 3.51 7.94 17.49
C PHE A 312 3.37 7.32 16.10
N ASN A 313 4.26 7.67 15.15
CA ASN A 313 4.38 6.97 13.87
C ASN A 313 4.97 5.56 14.07
N GLY A 314 5.88 5.37 15.02
CA GLY A 314 6.27 4.04 15.49
C GLY A 314 5.07 3.25 16.03
N PHE A 315 4.22 3.84 16.87
CA PHE A 315 3.01 3.18 17.37
C PHE A 315 1.99 2.83 16.28
N SER A 316 1.95 3.57 15.16
CA SER A 316 1.08 3.19 14.03
C SER A 316 1.54 1.92 13.32
N ALA A 317 2.77 1.45 13.55
CA ALA A 317 3.20 0.14 13.08
C ALA A 317 2.57 -1.01 13.89
N ILE A 318 2.42 -0.82 15.21
CA ILE A 318 1.82 -1.80 16.14
C ILE A 318 0.37 -2.06 15.76
N ASP A 319 -0.34 -1.02 15.33
CA ASP A 319 -1.67 -1.12 14.75
C ASP A 319 -1.73 -2.17 13.62
N ILE A 320 -0.87 -2.04 12.60
CA ILE A 320 -0.81 -2.99 11.48
C ILE A 320 -0.42 -4.40 11.96
N GLY A 321 0.50 -4.48 12.92
CA GLY A 321 0.94 -5.73 13.53
C GLY A 321 -0.19 -6.51 14.22
N PHE A 322 -1.17 -5.82 14.79
CA PHE A 322 -2.40 -6.43 15.29
C PHE A 322 -3.42 -6.70 14.18
N TRP A 323 -3.62 -5.73 13.26
CA TRP A 323 -4.67 -5.78 12.25
C TRP A 323 -4.51 -6.99 11.32
N MET A 324 -3.36 -7.11 10.67
CA MET A 324 -3.15 -8.04 9.56
C MET A 324 -3.34 -9.52 9.95
N PRO A 325 -2.72 -10.04 11.03
CA PRO A 325 -2.96 -11.42 11.45
C PRO A 325 -4.39 -11.64 11.97
N SER A 326 -4.96 -10.66 12.69
CA SER A 326 -6.31 -10.78 13.26
C SER A 326 -7.38 -10.83 12.16
N TYR A 327 -7.30 -9.93 11.18
CA TYR A 327 -8.20 -9.87 10.04
C TYR A 327 -8.12 -11.14 9.19
N MET A 328 -6.91 -11.58 8.85
CA MET A 328 -6.73 -12.77 8.02
C MET A 328 -7.26 -14.03 8.70
N SER A 329 -6.96 -14.23 9.99
CA SER A 329 -7.45 -15.38 10.73
C SER A 329 -8.98 -15.34 10.92
N PHE A 330 -9.54 -14.17 11.24
CA PHE A 330 -10.99 -14.01 11.40
C PHE A 330 -11.76 -14.33 10.10
N VAL A 331 -11.31 -13.76 8.97
CA VAL A 331 -11.98 -13.98 7.68
C VAL A 331 -11.82 -15.42 7.21
N THR A 332 -10.64 -16.04 7.39
CA THR A 332 -10.45 -17.45 7.00
C THR A 332 -11.24 -18.42 7.89
N GLY A 333 -11.44 -18.11 9.18
CA GLY A 333 -12.31 -18.87 10.07
C GLY A 333 -13.79 -18.75 9.69
N LEU A 334 -14.24 -17.53 9.36
CA LEU A 334 -15.64 -17.24 9.05
C LEU A 334 -16.08 -17.71 7.65
N VAL A 335 -15.18 -17.65 6.66
CA VAL A 335 -15.54 -17.86 5.25
C VAL A 335 -15.18 -19.28 4.80
N PRO A 336 -16.13 -20.03 4.19
CA PRO A 336 -15.87 -21.33 3.58
C PRO A 336 -14.74 -21.31 2.55
N GLN A 337 -13.91 -22.37 2.53
CA GLN A 337 -12.67 -22.42 1.74
C GLN A 337 -12.88 -22.13 0.24
N ASP A 338 -14.00 -22.54 -0.34
CA ASP A 338 -14.39 -22.33 -1.74
C ASP A 338 -14.69 -20.87 -2.10
N LYS A 339 -15.01 -20.03 -1.11
CA LYS A 339 -15.40 -18.62 -1.30
C LYS A 339 -14.39 -17.62 -0.73
N ARG A 340 -13.34 -18.08 -0.05
CA ARG A 340 -12.37 -17.23 0.65
C ARG A 340 -11.73 -16.18 -0.24
N SER A 341 -11.20 -16.59 -1.40
CA SER A 341 -10.53 -15.67 -2.33
C SER A 341 -11.47 -14.58 -2.85
N THR A 342 -12.71 -14.95 -3.22
CA THR A 342 -13.72 -14.00 -3.70
C THR A 342 -14.13 -13.02 -2.60
N VAL A 343 -14.44 -13.50 -1.40
CA VAL A 343 -14.89 -12.64 -0.29
C VAL A 343 -13.77 -11.71 0.15
N MET A 344 -12.53 -12.20 0.28
CA MET A 344 -11.36 -11.36 0.59
C MET A 344 -11.11 -10.31 -0.50
N GLY A 345 -11.21 -10.68 -1.78
CA GLY A 345 -11.08 -9.74 -2.88
C GLY A 345 -12.16 -8.64 -2.86
N LYS A 346 -13.41 -9.00 -2.51
CA LYS A 346 -14.48 -8.01 -2.27
C LYS A 346 -14.16 -7.11 -1.08
N LEU A 347 -13.73 -7.66 0.05
CA LEU A 347 -13.39 -6.88 1.25
C LEU A 347 -12.30 -5.84 0.95
N ASP A 348 -11.24 -6.25 0.24
CA ASP A 348 -10.18 -5.34 -0.21
C ASP A 348 -10.71 -4.27 -1.17
N ALA A 349 -11.63 -4.62 -2.08
CA ALA A 349 -12.28 -3.67 -2.96
C ALA A 349 -13.09 -2.62 -2.19
N TYR A 350 -13.84 -3.03 -1.16
CA TYR A 350 -14.58 -2.10 -0.29
C TYR A 350 -13.65 -1.12 0.43
N GLY A 351 -12.51 -1.60 0.95
CA GLY A 351 -11.48 -0.72 1.52
C GLY A 351 -10.95 0.29 0.51
N ARG A 352 -10.64 -0.14 -0.72
CA ARG A 352 -10.19 0.76 -1.79
C ARG A 352 -11.27 1.78 -2.18
N LEU A 353 -12.54 1.38 -2.24
CA LEU A 353 -13.65 2.30 -2.52
C LEU A 353 -13.75 3.41 -1.48
N GLY A 354 -13.61 3.06 -0.19
CA GLY A 354 -13.53 4.06 0.88
C GLY A 354 -12.32 4.99 0.75
N ALA A 355 -11.18 4.44 0.31
CA ALA A 355 -9.94 5.20 0.15
C ALA A 355 -9.91 6.14 -1.07
N ILE A 356 -10.77 5.97 -2.08
CA ILE A 356 -10.74 6.80 -3.30
C ILE A 356 -11.02 8.28 -3.01
N PRO A 357 -12.17 8.68 -2.43
CA PRO A 357 -12.48 10.10 -2.23
C PRO A 357 -11.75 10.71 -1.02
N ALA A 358 -11.19 9.87 -0.15
CA ALA A 358 -10.67 10.28 1.15
C ALA A 358 -9.50 11.26 1.10
N PRO A 359 -8.49 11.17 0.19
CA PRO A 359 -7.41 12.14 0.11
C PRO A 359 -7.89 13.52 -0.31
N TRP A 360 -8.82 13.61 -1.28
CA TRP A 360 -9.40 14.90 -1.67
C TRP A 360 -10.19 15.53 -0.52
N LEU A 361 -11.04 14.75 0.15
CA LEU A 361 -11.80 15.22 1.31
C LEU A 361 -10.87 15.59 2.49
N GLY A 362 -9.81 14.81 2.72
CA GLY A 362 -8.78 15.10 3.72
C GLY A 362 -8.05 16.40 3.41
N GLY A 363 -7.69 16.64 2.16
CA GLY A 363 -7.10 17.90 1.72
C GLY A 363 -8.04 19.11 1.88
N LEU A 364 -9.34 18.95 1.61
CA LEU A 364 -10.34 19.99 1.85
C LEU A 364 -10.54 20.27 3.34
N LEU A 365 -10.58 19.22 4.17
CA LEU A 365 -10.67 19.37 5.64
C LEU A 365 -9.44 20.09 6.18
N TYR A 366 -8.26 19.71 5.71
CA TYR A 366 -6.99 20.34 6.06
C TYR A 366 -7.00 21.84 5.72
N GLU A 367 -7.40 22.23 4.51
CA GLU A 367 -7.37 23.63 4.09
C GLU A 367 -8.37 24.51 4.84
N ASN A 368 -9.56 24.00 5.15
CA ASN A 368 -10.61 24.79 5.79
C ASN A 368 -10.53 24.81 7.31
N TYR A 369 -10.00 23.75 7.93
CA TYR A 369 -10.05 23.55 9.38
C TYR A 369 -8.70 23.22 10.02
N GLY A 370 -7.63 23.13 9.23
CA GLY A 370 -6.25 22.90 9.70
C GLY A 370 -5.85 21.42 9.79
N PHE A 371 -4.60 21.21 10.20
CA PHE A 371 -3.92 19.91 10.27
C PHE A 371 -4.70 18.82 11.03
N ASP A 372 -5.36 19.19 12.13
CA ASP A 372 -6.01 18.22 13.01
C ASP A 372 -7.35 17.71 12.47
N ALA A 373 -7.98 18.41 11.52
CA ALA A 373 -9.34 18.09 11.10
C ALA A 373 -9.48 16.70 10.44
N PRO A 374 -8.61 16.28 9.49
CA PRO A 374 -8.60 14.90 8.99
C PRO A 374 -8.34 13.86 10.08
N LEU A 375 -7.51 14.21 11.09
CA LEU A 375 -7.16 13.32 12.20
C LEU A 375 -8.34 13.10 13.16
N TYR A 376 -9.14 14.14 13.43
CA TYR A 376 -10.38 13.99 14.20
C TYR A 376 -11.40 13.10 13.48
N VAL A 377 -11.52 13.23 12.15
CA VAL A 377 -12.40 12.36 11.35
C VAL A 377 -11.94 10.90 11.48
N GLN A 378 -10.64 10.64 11.35
CA GLN A 378 -10.10 9.30 11.57
C GLN A 378 -10.39 8.79 12.99
N ALA A 379 -10.16 9.59 14.03
CA ALA A 379 -10.40 9.20 15.42
C ALA A 379 -11.86 8.76 15.67
N VAL A 380 -12.83 9.52 15.14
CA VAL A 380 -14.25 9.17 15.24
C VAL A 380 -14.56 7.87 14.51
N ILE A 381 -14.05 7.69 13.28
CA ILE A 381 -14.30 6.48 12.51
C ILE A 381 -13.65 5.24 13.15
N LEU A 382 -12.48 5.38 13.79
CA LEU A 382 -11.85 4.28 14.54
C LEU A 382 -12.74 3.80 15.70
N VAL A 383 -13.36 4.72 16.45
CA VAL A 383 -14.28 4.35 17.55
C VAL A 383 -15.53 3.65 17.00
N ILE A 384 -16.09 4.16 15.89
CA ILE A 384 -17.24 3.53 15.21
C ILE A 384 -16.87 2.13 14.72
N ASN A 385 -15.71 1.98 14.06
CA ASN A 385 -15.22 0.69 13.57
C ASN A 385 -14.95 -0.30 14.70
N ALA A 386 -14.39 0.14 15.81
CA ALA A 386 -14.21 -0.70 16.99
C ALA A 386 -15.55 -1.22 17.53
N ALA A 387 -16.59 -0.37 17.58
CA ALA A 387 -17.93 -0.80 17.96
C ALA A 387 -18.55 -1.80 16.97
N ILE A 388 -18.37 -1.57 15.67
CA ILE A 388 -18.83 -2.48 14.59
C ILE A 388 -18.14 -3.84 14.72
N ILE A 389 -16.82 -3.88 14.86
CA ILE A 389 -16.07 -5.14 15.02
C ILE A 389 -16.42 -5.83 16.33
N ASN A 390 -16.62 -5.07 17.42
CA ASN A 390 -17.05 -5.63 18.69
C ASN A 390 -18.41 -6.36 18.60
N SER A 391 -19.31 -5.93 17.72
CA SER A 391 -20.57 -6.63 17.47
C SER A 391 -20.40 -8.04 16.87
N LEU A 392 -19.21 -8.34 16.32
CA LEU A 392 -18.88 -9.63 15.72
C LEU A 392 -18.36 -10.67 16.73
N ARG A 393 -18.15 -10.29 18.01
CA ARG A 393 -17.63 -11.21 19.05
C ARG A 393 -18.41 -12.52 19.16
N GLY A 394 -19.73 -12.49 18.98
CA GLY A 394 -20.58 -13.68 19.06
C GLY A 394 -20.44 -14.66 17.88
N ARG A 395 -19.70 -14.29 16.83
CA ARG A 395 -19.42 -15.15 15.65
C ARG A 395 -18.02 -15.77 15.68
N ASP A 396 -17.19 -15.44 16.67
CA ASP A 396 -15.82 -15.95 16.85
C ASP A 396 -15.82 -17.31 17.58
N SER A 397 -16.96 -17.74 18.14
CA SER A 397 -17.12 -18.92 19.00
C SER A 397 -17.90 -20.09 18.37
N SER A 398 -18.11 -20.05 17.05
CA SER A 398 -18.78 -21.11 16.26
C SER A 398 -17.85 -21.57 15.16
#